data_AF-A0A5L8LQD9-F1
#
_entry.id   AF-A0A5L8LQD9-F1
#
_cell.length_a   1.000
_cell.length_b   1.000
_cell.length_c   1.000
_cell.angle_alpha   90.00
_cell.angle_beta   90.00
_cell.angle_gamma   90.00
#
_symmetry.space_group_name_H-M   'P 1'
#
loop_
_entity.id
_entity.type
_entity.pdbx_description
1 polymer ?
#
loop_
_entity_poly.entity_id
_entity_poly.type
_entity_poly.pdbx_seq_one_letter_code
_entity_poly.pdbx_strand_id
1 'polypeptide(L)'
;MLRLFIVSVLFANSLLAFNVKSLFTYTFNDNISYDLEKAKEIYFKNKCNACHGENGEKNSYGKRALKDLSPEEIKGALKDYANGYFKNQSSDNIQMSLYAKKLSDSDINHIIAYLKGQNFSIELNQKDLLEEEPAPKTKHNTFLK
;
A
#
# COMPACT_ATOMS: atom_id res chain seq x y z
N MET A 1 19.24 28.50 56.61
CA MET A 1 19.58 27.53 55.55
C MET A 1 18.44 26.53 55.38
N LEU A 2 17.30 26.95 54.82
CA LEU A 2 16.12 26.07 54.69
C LEU A 2 15.24 26.39 53.46
N ARG A 3 15.67 27.30 52.58
CA ARG A 3 14.87 27.74 51.42
C ARG A 3 15.34 27.22 50.06
N LEU A 4 16.39 26.40 50.04
CA LEU A 4 17.02 25.92 48.79
C LEU A 4 16.82 24.44 48.48
N PHE A 5 16.09 23.69 49.32
CA PHE A 5 15.83 22.26 49.07
C PHE A 5 14.46 21.96 48.47
N ILE A 6 13.51 22.90 48.46
CA ILE A 6 12.16 22.63 47.93
C ILE A 6 12.12 22.71 46.40
N VAL A 7 13.07 23.41 45.76
CA VAL A 7 13.09 23.57 44.30
C VAL A 7 13.62 22.32 43.57
N SER A 8 14.31 21.41 44.27
CA SER A 8 14.92 20.24 43.63
C SER A 8 13.96 19.06 43.42
N VAL A 9 12.84 18.98 44.14
CA VAL A 9 11.92 17.81 44.04
C VAL A 9 10.83 18.02 42.98
N LEU A 10 10.64 19.24 42.48
CA LEU A 10 9.67 19.52 41.42
C LEU A 10 10.19 19.28 40.00
N PHE A 11 11.48 18.97 39.83
CA PHE A 11 12.08 18.79 38.51
C PHE A 11 12.22 17.33 38.03
N ALA A 12 11.87 16.35 38.85
CA ALA A 12 12.10 14.93 38.53
C ALA A 12 10.84 14.11 38.20
N ASN A 13 9.66 14.74 38.10
CA ASN A 13 8.42 14.03 37.71
C ASN A 13 7.65 14.67 36.55
N SER A 14 8.27 15.62 35.84
CA SER A 14 7.61 16.36 34.75
C SER A 14 8.11 15.95 33.36
N LEU A 15 8.34 14.66 33.09
CA LEU A 15 8.76 14.22 31.74
C LEU A 15 8.09 12.95 31.20
N LEU A 16 7.04 12.42 31.83
CA LEU A 16 6.38 11.19 31.32
C LEU A 16 4.85 11.23 31.34
N ALA A 17 4.27 12.41 31.14
CA ALA A 17 2.90 12.53 30.65
C ALA A 17 2.90 12.95 29.17
N PHE A 18 3.74 12.30 28.34
CA PHE A 18 3.41 12.25 26.91
C PHE A 18 2.07 11.52 26.83
N ASN A 19 1.05 12.24 26.40
CA ASN A 19 -0.30 11.72 26.24
C ASN A 19 -0.25 10.61 25.20
N VAL A 20 -0.07 9.35 25.64
CA VAL A 20 0.05 8.18 24.76
C VAL A 20 -1.13 8.06 23.81
N LYS A 21 -2.29 8.63 24.15
CA LYS A 21 -3.45 8.72 23.27
C LYS A 21 -3.13 9.46 21.96
N SER A 22 -2.31 10.52 22.03
CA SER A 22 -1.82 11.25 20.85
C SER A 22 -0.85 10.42 20.02
N LEU A 23 -0.03 9.58 20.67
CA LEU A 23 0.87 8.67 19.96
C LEU A 23 0.07 7.58 19.24
N PHE A 24 -0.93 6.98 19.91
CA PHE A 24 -1.80 5.96 19.29
C PHE A 24 -2.68 6.53 18.16
N THR A 25 -3.16 7.77 18.28
CA THR A 25 -3.91 8.42 17.18
C THR A 25 -3.02 8.81 16.01
N TYR A 26 -1.72 9.04 16.24
CA TYR A 26 -0.76 9.32 15.18
C TYR A 26 -0.29 8.05 14.47
N THR A 27 -0.20 6.91 15.18
CA THR A 27 0.35 5.68 14.61
C THR A 27 -0.67 4.73 13.99
N PHE A 28 -1.98 4.86 14.25
CA PHE A 28 -2.98 3.97 13.64
C PHE A 28 -4.35 4.65 13.49
N ASN A 29 -4.50 5.54 12.52
CA ASN A 29 -5.83 5.93 12.03
C ASN A 29 -6.00 5.50 10.57
N ASP A 30 -5.88 4.20 10.34
CA ASP A 30 -6.16 3.56 9.05
C ASP A 30 -7.58 2.97 9.06
N ASN A 31 -8.56 3.74 9.55
CA ASN A 31 -9.98 3.37 9.52
C ASN A 31 -10.57 3.49 8.09
N ILE A 32 -9.77 3.24 7.06
CA ILE A 32 -10.25 3.05 5.69
C ILE A 32 -10.97 1.71 5.67
N SER A 33 -12.25 1.76 6.02
CA SER A 33 -13.18 0.66 5.90
C SER A 33 -13.66 0.60 4.46
N TYR A 34 -13.38 -0.53 3.78
CA TYR A 34 -13.88 -0.77 2.44
C TYR A 34 -15.20 -1.52 2.51
N ASP A 35 -16.22 -1.02 1.80
CA ASP A 35 -17.42 -1.79 1.53
C ASP A 35 -17.05 -2.95 0.59
N LEU A 36 -16.99 -4.16 1.14
CA LEU A 36 -16.57 -5.36 0.41
C LEU A 36 -17.58 -5.80 -0.66
N GLU A 37 -18.87 -5.49 -0.49
CA GLU A 37 -19.88 -5.78 -1.51
C GLU A 37 -19.71 -4.86 -2.71
N LYS A 38 -19.51 -3.56 -2.46
CA LYS A 38 -19.14 -2.61 -3.52
C LYS A 38 -17.81 -2.97 -4.17
N ALA A 39 -16.82 -3.40 -3.39
CA ALA A 39 -15.53 -3.81 -3.90
C ALA A 39 -15.63 -5.03 -4.83
N LYS A 40 -16.44 -6.03 -4.42
CA LYS A 40 -16.80 -7.17 -5.25
C LYS A 40 -17.52 -6.72 -6.53
N GLU A 41 -18.50 -5.82 -6.42
CA GLU A 41 -19.21 -5.28 -7.58
C GLU A 41 -18.23 -4.66 -8.59
N ILE A 42 -17.29 -3.82 -8.13
CA ILE A 42 -16.27 -3.20 -8.99
C ILE A 42 -15.43 -4.27 -9.70
N TYR A 43 -14.99 -5.32 -9.00
CA TYR A 43 -14.22 -6.42 -9.58
C TYR A 43 -14.98 -7.16 -10.70
N PHE A 44 -16.27 -7.46 -10.47
CA PHE A 44 -17.11 -8.16 -11.45
C PHE A 44 -17.55 -7.24 -12.61
N LYS A 45 -17.85 -5.97 -12.32
CA LYS A 45 -18.24 -4.97 -13.34
C LYS A 45 -17.13 -4.73 -14.34
N ASN A 46 -15.87 -4.70 -13.88
CA ASN A 46 -14.68 -4.55 -14.73
C ASN A 46 -14.24 -5.88 -15.38
N LYS A 47 -15.01 -6.96 -15.23
CA LYS A 47 -14.77 -8.28 -15.83
C LYS A 47 -13.43 -8.91 -15.45
N CYS A 48 -12.87 -8.54 -14.30
CA CYS A 48 -11.64 -9.13 -13.79
C CYS A 48 -11.83 -10.65 -13.56
N ASN A 49 -13.00 -11.01 -13.03
CA ASN A 49 -13.37 -12.39 -12.73
C ASN A 49 -13.39 -13.31 -13.96
N ALA A 50 -13.65 -12.77 -15.16
CA ALA A 50 -13.77 -13.55 -16.38
C ALA A 50 -12.45 -14.28 -16.72
N CYS A 51 -11.30 -13.64 -16.43
CA CYS A 51 -9.98 -14.19 -16.70
C CYS A 51 -9.27 -14.66 -15.43
N HIS A 52 -9.47 -13.98 -14.30
CA HIS A 52 -8.76 -14.26 -13.05
C HIS A 52 -9.53 -15.13 -12.05
N GLY A 53 -10.80 -15.45 -12.30
CA GLY A 53 -11.64 -16.19 -11.36
C GLY A 53 -12.31 -15.29 -10.32
N GLU A 54 -13.27 -15.83 -9.57
CA GLU A 54 -14.07 -15.03 -8.63
C GLU A 54 -13.25 -14.50 -7.45
N ASN A 55 -12.19 -15.23 -7.09
CA ASN A 55 -11.29 -14.93 -5.98
C ASN A 55 -9.85 -14.69 -6.47
N GLY A 56 -9.66 -14.43 -7.76
CA GLY A 56 -8.33 -14.23 -8.34
C GLY A 56 -7.48 -15.50 -8.39
N GLU A 57 -8.11 -16.68 -8.37
CA GLU A 57 -7.47 -17.99 -8.23
C GLU A 57 -6.92 -18.58 -9.53
N LYS A 58 -7.28 -18.02 -10.69
CA LYS A 58 -6.87 -18.57 -11.99
C LYS A 58 -5.53 -17.99 -12.45
N ASN A 59 -4.70 -18.88 -12.97
CA ASN A 59 -3.54 -18.51 -13.76
C ASN A 59 -4.01 -18.04 -15.14
N SER A 60 -3.95 -16.74 -15.39
CA SER A 60 -4.31 -16.15 -16.68
C SER A 60 -3.07 -16.03 -17.57
N TYR A 61 -3.11 -16.56 -18.79
CA TYR A 61 -1.98 -16.54 -19.75
C TYR A 61 -0.65 -17.05 -19.19
N GLY A 62 -0.70 -18.08 -18.32
CA GLY A 62 0.49 -18.66 -17.68
C GLY A 62 1.16 -17.74 -16.64
N LYS A 63 0.52 -16.63 -16.25
CA LYS A 63 0.95 -15.77 -15.15
C LYS A 63 0.44 -16.30 -13.80
N ARG A 64 1.12 -15.90 -12.73
CA ARG A 64 0.71 -16.16 -11.33
C ARG A 64 -0.72 -15.68 -11.10
N ALA A 65 -1.49 -16.45 -10.34
CA ALA A 65 -2.83 -16.07 -9.90
C ALA A 65 -2.79 -14.84 -8.99
N LEU A 66 -3.82 -13.98 -9.04
CA LEU A 66 -3.88 -12.76 -8.22
C LEU A 66 -3.89 -13.08 -6.72
N LYS A 67 -4.50 -14.21 -6.32
CA LYS A 67 -4.50 -14.66 -4.92
C LYS A 67 -3.07 -14.91 -4.38
N ASP A 68 -2.10 -15.17 -5.24
CA ASP A 68 -0.70 -15.45 -4.88
C ASP A 68 0.21 -14.22 -5.00
N LEU A 69 -0.33 -13.06 -5.41
CA LEU A 69 0.37 -11.78 -5.44
C LEU A 69 0.13 -11.01 -4.13
N SER A 70 1.09 -10.21 -3.71
CA SER A 70 0.90 -9.23 -2.63
C SER A 70 0.00 -8.05 -3.09
N PRO A 71 -0.61 -7.30 -2.15
CA PRO A 71 -1.32 -6.06 -2.48
C PRO A 71 -0.48 -5.07 -3.28
N GLU A 72 0.81 -4.95 -2.98
CA GLU A 72 1.76 -4.06 -3.64
C GLU A 72 1.98 -4.50 -5.09
N GLU A 73 2.22 -5.79 -5.32
CA GLU A 73 2.40 -6.35 -6.66
C GLU A 73 1.17 -6.09 -7.53
N ILE A 74 -0.04 -6.25 -6.98
CA ILE A 74 -1.30 -5.99 -7.71
C ILE A 74 -1.43 -4.50 -8.03
N LYS A 75 -1.23 -3.63 -7.02
CA LYS A 75 -1.37 -2.18 -7.18
C LYS A 75 -0.36 -1.62 -8.18
N GLY A 76 0.91 -2.01 -8.04
CA GLY A 76 1.99 -1.64 -8.93
C GLY A 76 1.72 -2.09 -10.36
N ALA A 77 1.38 -3.37 -10.56
CA ALA A 77 1.09 -3.89 -11.89
C ALA A 77 -0.09 -3.17 -12.56
N LEU A 78 -1.20 -2.92 -11.83
CA LEU A 78 -2.34 -2.19 -12.38
C LEU A 78 -1.96 -0.75 -12.76
N LYS A 79 -1.14 -0.07 -11.94
CA LYS A 79 -0.64 1.28 -12.28
C LYS A 79 0.31 1.24 -13.49
N ASP A 80 1.18 0.26 -13.58
CA ASP A 80 2.06 0.09 -14.74
C ASP A 80 1.25 -0.18 -16.01
N TYR A 81 0.24 -1.04 -15.97
CA TYR A 81 -0.66 -1.30 -17.10
C TYR A 81 -1.46 -0.06 -17.52
N ALA A 82 -1.95 0.72 -16.55
CA ALA A 82 -2.67 1.96 -16.81
C ALA A 82 -1.77 2.99 -17.52
N ASN A 83 -0.51 3.10 -17.10
CA ASN A 83 0.45 4.09 -17.61
C ASN A 83 1.29 3.60 -18.81
N GLY A 84 1.25 2.29 -19.13
CA GLY A 84 2.02 1.71 -20.23
C GLY A 84 3.45 1.28 -19.86
N TYR A 85 3.77 1.11 -18.57
CA TYR A 85 5.11 0.80 -18.07
C TYR A 85 5.40 -0.70 -17.90
N PHE A 86 4.89 -1.55 -18.80
CA PHE A 86 5.08 -3.00 -18.73
C PHE A 86 6.21 -3.49 -19.65
N LYS A 87 6.89 -4.58 -19.24
CA LYS A 87 8.19 -5.04 -19.81
C LYS A 87 8.19 -5.31 -21.32
N ASN A 88 7.06 -5.64 -21.94
CA ASN A 88 6.96 -5.90 -23.38
C ASN A 88 5.53 -5.76 -23.92
N GLN A 89 5.38 -5.61 -25.24
CA GLN A 89 4.08 -5.49 -25.91
C GLN A 89 3.43 -6.85 -26.23
N SER A 90 3.51 -7.83 -25.32
CA SER A 90 2.76 -9.07 -25.48
C SER A 90 1.24 -8.81 -25.43
N SER A 91 0.47 -9.67 -26.09
CA SER A 91 -0.99 -9.49 -26.20
C SER A 91 -1.69 -9.48 -24.84
N ASP A 92 -1.22 -10.28 -23.88
CA ASP A 92 -1.73 -10.30 -22.50
C ASP A 92 -1.46 -8.98 -21.75
N ASN A 93 -0.27 -8.38 -21.93
CA ASN A 93 0.05 -7.08 -21.33
C ASN A 93 -0.78 -5.95 -21.96
N ILE A 94 -0.94 -5.96 -23.28
CA ILE A 94 -1.80 -5.00 -24.00
C ILE A 94 -3.24 -5.15 -23.53
N GLN A 95 -3.74 -6.39 -23.41
CA GLN A 95 -5.09 -6.65 -22.93
C GLN A 95 -5.27 -6.09 -21.52
N MET A 96 -4.37 -6.39 -20.57
CA MET A 96 -4.46 -5.85 -19.21
C MET A 96 -4.37 -4.33 -19.16
N SER A 97 -3.57 -3.70 -20.04
CA SER A 97 -3.52 -2.25 -20.21
C SER A 97 -4.89 -1.63 -20.52
N LEU A 98 -5.67 -2.26 -21.41
CA LEU A 98 -7.01 -1.78 -21.77
C LEU A 98 -8.01 -1.83 -20.61
N TYR A 99 -7.86 -2.79 -19.71
CA TYR A 99 -8.68 -2.87 -18.48
C TYR A 99 -8.19 -1.89 -17.42
N ALA A 100 -6.88 -1.85 -17.16
CA ALA A 100 -6.30 -1.01 -16.12
C ALA A 100 -6.52 0.49 -16.37
N LYS A 101 -6.48 0.94 -17.63
CA LYS A 101 -6.73 2.35 -18.00
C LYS A 101 -8.14 2.87 -17.65
N LYS A 102 -9.09 1.97 -17.38
CA LYS A 102 -10.47 2.34 -17.01
C LYS A 102 -10.66 2.47 -15.50
N LEU A 103 -9.69 2.04 -14.71
CA LEU A 103 -9.77 2.03 -13.26
C LEU A 103 -9.28 3.35 -12.69
N SER A 104 -10.04 3.92 -11.75
CA SER A 104 -9.51 4.95 -10.87
C SER A 104 -8.62 4.34 -9.78
N ASP A 105 -7.81 5.17 -9.12
CA ASP A 105 -7.04 4.75 -7.94
C ASP A 105 -7.96 4.18 -6.83
N SER A 106 -9.18 4.71 -6.73
CA SER A 106 -10.21 4.18 -5.83
C SER A 106 -10.65 2.77 -6.24
N ASP A 107 -10.91 2.54 -7.53
CA ASP A 107 -11.31 1.22 -8.03
C ASP A 107 -10.21 0.18 -7.80
N ILE A 108 -8.95 0.56 -8.05
CA ILE A 108 -7.78 -0.30 -7.78
C ILE A 108 -7.76 -0.71 -6.30
N ASN A 109 -7.90 0.26 -5.40
CA ASN A 109 -7.90 -0.01 -3.96
C ASN A 109 -9.09 -0.92 -3.54
N HIS A 110 -10.29 -0.70 -4.09
CA HIS A 110 -11.43 -1.58 -3.83
C HIS A 110 -11.18 -3.00 -4.35
N ILE A 111 -10.65 -3.16 -5.56
CA ILE A 111 -10.31 -4.47 -6.12
C ILE A 111 -9.32 -5.21 -5.21
N ILE A 112 -8.29 -4.51 -4.70
CA ILE A 112 -7.32 -5.12 -3.79
C ILE A 112 -7.99 -5.46 -2.45
N ALA A 113 -8.83 -4.58 -1.89
CA ALA A 113 -9.58 -4.86 -0.67
C ALA A 113 -10.44 -6.12 -0.80
N TYR A 114 -11.08 -6.31 -1.95
CA TYR A 114 -11.87 -7.50 -2.25
C TYR A 114 -11.01 -8.77 -2.30
N LEU A 115 -9.84 -8.72 -2.96
CA LEU A 115 -8.98 -9.89 -3.16
C LEU A 115 -8.09 -10.23 -1.95
N LYS A 116 -7.75 -9.25 -1.12
CA LYS A 116 -6.73 -9.36 -0.06
C LYS A 116 -7.26 -9.05 1.34
N GLY A 117 -8.47 -8.54 1.44
CA GLY A 117 -9.05 -8.06 2.68
C GLY A 117 -8.77 -6.57 2.92
N GLN A 118 -9.52 -5.99 3.85
CA GLN A 118 -9.57 -4.53 4.06
C GLN A 118 -8.27 -3.94 4.62
N ASN A 119 -7.44 -4.76 5.27
CA ASN A 119 -6.20 -4.29 5.93
C ASN A 119 -5.02 -4.15 4.96
N PHE A 120 -5.21 -4.37 3.66
CA PHE A 120 -4.11 -4.33 2.69
C PHE A 120 -3.39 -2.97 2.66
N SER A 121 -4.09 -1.86 2.98
CA SER A 121 -3.47 -0.53 3.03
C SER A 121 -2.42 -0.42 4.13
N ILE A 122 -2.59 -1.15 5.23
CA ILE A 122 -1.59 -1.23 6.30
C ILE A 122 -0.35 -1.98 5.79
N GLU A 123 -0.54 -3.05 5.01
CA GLU A 123 0.57 -3.79 4.40
C GLU A 123 1.38 -2.95 3.42
N LEU A 124 0.72 -2.07 2.65
CA LEU A 124 1.38 -1.10 1.78
C LEU A 124 2.20 -0.10 2.62
N ASN A 125 1.56 0.54 3.60
CA ASN A 125 2.16 1.60 4.41
C ASN A 125 3.31 1.10 5.28
N GLN A 126 3.18 -0.09 5.87
CA GLN A 126 4.22 -0.68 6.72
C GLN A 126 5.48 -0.98 5.91
N LYS A 127 5.37 -1.39 4.65
CA LYS A 127 6.54 -1.60 3.78
C LYS A 127 7.20 -0.27 3.43
N ASP A 128 6.45 0.78 3.12
CA ASP A 128 7.00 2.13 2.89
C ASP A 128 7.76 2.68 4.12
N LEU A 129 7.35 2.27 5.33
CA LEU A 129 8.01 2.60 6.60
C LEU A 129 9.26 1.74 6.89
N LEU A 130 9.33 0.54 6.32
CA LEU A 130 10.41 -0.44 6.53
C LEU A 130 11.42 -0.47 5.38
N GLU A 131 11.08 0.07 4.22
CA GLU A 131 12.01 0.32 3.13
C GLU A 131 12.90 1.52 3.52
N GLU A 132 14.15 1.22 3.89
CA GLU A 132 15.21 2.24 3.90
C GLU A 132 15.18 2.97 2.56
N GLU A 133 15.26 4.31 2.62
CA GLU A 133 15.26 5.16 1.42
C GLU A 133 16.16 4.52 0.35
N PRO A 134 15.68 4.41 -0.91
CA PRO A 134 16.48 3.84 -1.97
C PRO A 134 17.81 4.58 -1.98
N ALA A 135 18.91 3.83 -1.84
CA ALA A 135 20.25 4.39 -1.73
C ALA A 135 20.42 5.55 -2.72
N PRO A 136 20.89 6.73 -2.28
CA PRO A 136 20.91 7.91 -3.11
C PRO A 136 21.67 7.56 -4.39
N LYS A 137 20.96 7.57 -5.53
CA LYS A 137 21.60 7.48 -6.83
C LYS A 137 22.53 8.67 -6.91
N THR A 138 23.83 8.43 -6.77
CA THR A 138 24.85 9.46 -6.80
C THR A 138 24.72 10.24 -8.12
N LYS A 139 24.31 11.51 -8.02
CA LYS A 139 24.40 12.50 -9.10
C LYS A 139 25.89 12.79 -9.29
N HIS A 140 26.60 12.48 -10.37
CA HIS A 140 26.26 12.16 -11.76
C HIS A 140 27.39 11.26 -12.26
N ASN A 141 27.13 10.04 -12.78
CA ASN A 141 28.08 8.93 -13.00
C ASN A 141 29.57 9.25 -13.36
N THR A 142 30.32 9.88 -12.46
CA THR A 142 31.75 10.11 -12.50
C THR A 142 32.26 9.95 -11.07
N PHE A 143 33.06 8.90 -10.85
CA PHE A 143 33.96 8.81 -9.71
C PHE A 143 35.36 9.19 -10.23
N LEU A 144 35.90 10.33 -9.78
CA LEU A 144 37.33 10.61 -9.84
C LEU A 144 37.81 11.02 -8.45
N LYS A 145 39.01 10.51 -8.15
CA LYS A 145 39.72 10.41 -6.88
C LYS A 145 39.91 11.74 -6.14
#